data_AF-Q1QZG0-F1
#
_entry.id   AF-Q1QZG0-F1
#
_cell.length_a   1.000
_cell.length_b   1.000
_cell.length_c   1.000
_cell.angle_alpha   90.00
_cell.angle_beta   90.00
_cell.angle_gamma   90.00
#
_symmetry.space_group_name_H-M   'P 1'
#
loop_
_entity.id
_entity.type
_entity.pdbx_description
1 polymer ?
#
loop_
_entity_poly.entity_id
_entity_poly.type
_entity_poly.pdbx_seq_one_letter_code
_entity_poly.pdbx_strand_id
1 'polypeptide(L)'
;MSNVIAQLAKTQPPKELLQHIDIQDIYEKFHETFKRLDDFKDIRDKHEQRGFLGRLFNGKELKDAQLDAHELQAEFSKTLAQLMMISTMQSQQLVSQQNQLGRQQRDLKDKAESLADHTRKLEEHQASISRQATELRQYVTNLLNVQGLTAEHGQQLIDIAEEVTTARDRLTQEFAARMQEVDAALAEQREGTQTALERTRTELQERLSLSERQLADSHQHAAQQQAQRHEALASRLESVKATLEETTQDEIDALRRELEIHKADVQARHASLAETLAHTRHAWERQLDHAIQESQATLTRALDDHAKHGEQALASLRTELAQLQQRQAADAKAQRRRTGYLWACMALLAIASGIGIAYPYLTLSHLV
;
A
#
# COMPACT_ATOMS: atom_id res chain seq x y z
N MET A 1 3.12 12.59 -31.90
CA MET A 1 1.93 13.31 -31.38
C MET A 1 1.54 14.56 -32.19
N SER A 2 2.46 15.29 -32.83
CA SER A 2 2.14 16.49 -33.63
C SER A 2 1.26 16.22 -34.88
N ASN A 3 1.38 15.05 -35.52
CA ASN A 3 0.65 14.72 -36.75
C ASN A 3 -0.84 14.36 -36.54
N VAL A 4 -1.22 13.87 -35.35
CA VAL A 4 -2.60 13.50 -34.99
C VAL A 4 -3.45 14.75 -34.72
N ILE A 5 -2.84 15.78 -34.11
CA ILE A 5 -3.47 17.08 -33.84
C ILE A 5 -3.74 17.82 -35.16
N ALA A 6 -2.81 17.74 -36.13
CA ALA A 6 -3.00 18.34 -37.46
C ALA A 6 -4.06 17.62 -38.31
N GLN A 7 -4.26 16.31 -38.12
CA GLN A 7 -5.29 15.54 -38.81
C GLN A 7 -6.69 15.73 -38.17
N LEU A 8 -6.80 15.82 -36.84
CA LEU A 8 -8.07 16.14 -36.16
C LEU A 8 -8.56 17.57 -36.43
N ALA A 9 -7.66 18.52 -36.68
CA ALA A 9 -8.04 19.90 -37.03
C ALA A 9 -8.70 20.03 -38.41
N LYS A 10 -8.58 19.01 -39.29
CA LYS A 10 -9.20 18.99 -40.62
C LYS A 10 -10.59 18.36 -40.67
N THR A 11 -11.00 17.62 -39.65
CA THR A 11 -12.34 17.06 -39.55
C THR A 11 -13.26 18.11 -38.91
N GLN A 12 -14.14 18.73 -39.70
CA GLN A 12 -15.22 19.57 -39.17
C GLN A 12 -16.13 18.70 -38.29
N PRO A 13 -16.25 18.98 -36.99
CA PRO A 13 -17.24 18.32 -36.16
C PRO A 13 -18.65 18.71 -36.63
N PRO A 14 -19.63 17.79 -36.61
CA PRO A 14 -21.01 18.12 -36.91
C PRO A 14 -21.51 19.23 -35.98
N LYS A 15 -22.10 20.30 -36.56
CA LYS A 15 -22.65 21.45 -35.80
C LYS A 15 -23.70 21.05 -34.75
N GLU A 16 -24.27 19.86 -34.84
CA GLU A 16 -25.27 19.31 -33.91
C GLU A 16 -24.69 18.97 -32.52
N LEU A 17 -23.38 18.70 -32.41
CA LEU A 17 -22.73 18.46 -31.11
C LEU A 17 -22.67 19.73 -30.24
N LEU A 18 -22.79 20.93 -30.82
CA LEU A 18 -22.70 22.21 -30.11
C LEU A 18 -23.86 22.51 -29.17
N GLN A 19 -25.03 21.92 -29.38
CA GLN A 19 -26.19 22.16 -28.52
C GLN A 19 -26.27 21.21 -27.32
N HIS A 20 -25.46 20.15 -27.31
CA HIS A 20 -25.55 19.06 -26.33
C HIS A 20 -24.26 18.81 -25.55
N ILE A 21 -23.20 19.59 -25.81
CA ILE A 21 -21.98 19.51 -25.02
C ILE A 21 -22.11 20.45 -23.83
N ASP A 22 -22.55 19.90 -22.70
CA ASP A 22 -22.47 20.56 -21.42
C ASP A 22 -21.00 20.55 -20.95
N ILE A 23 -20.34 21.70 -21.09
CA ILE A 23 -18.95 21.89 -20.70
C ILE A 23 -18.78 21.61 -19.20
N GLN A 24 -19.80 21.90 -18.40
CA GLN A 24 -19.78 21.68 -16.95
C GLN A 24 -19.78 20.19 -16.63
N ASP A 25 -20.61 19.40 -17.31
CA ASP A 25 -20.67 17.93 -17.20
C ASP A 25 -19.35 17.27 -17.64
N ILE A 26 -18.66 17.83 -18.64
CA ILE A 26 -17.34 17.33 -19.07
C ILE A 26 -16.24 17.67 -18.05
N TYR A 27 -16.27 18.86 -17.44
CA TYR A 27 -15.34 19.22 -16.35
C TYR A 27 -15.59 18.39 -15.09
N GLU A 28 -16.85 18.12 -14.74
CA GLU A 28 -17.21 17.23 -13.64
C GLU A 28 -16.72 15.81 -13.91
N LYS A 29 -17.01 15.25 -15.09
CA LYS A 29 -16.51 13.92 -15.48
C LYS A 29 -15.00 13.87 -15.50
N PHE A 30 -14.32 14.90 -16.01
CA PHE A 30 -12.86 14.97 -15.98
C PHE A 30 -12.31 15.01 -14.56
N HIS A 31 -12.90 15.81 -13.67
CA HIS A 31 -12.50 15.91 -12.26
C HIS A 31 -12.76 14.60 -11.51
N GLU A 32 -13.89 13.94 -11.78
CA GLU A 32 -14.25 12.65 -11.21
C GLU A 32 -13.31 11.53 -11.68
N THR A 33 -12.97 11.51 -12.98
CA THR A 33 -11.99 10.58 -13.53
C THR A 33 -10.60 10.85 -12.94
N PHE A 34 -10.19 12.13 -12.82
CA PHE A 34 -8.92 12.56 -12.21
C PHE A 34 -8.80 12.15 -10.75
N LYS A 35 -9.89 12.29 -9.98
CA LYS A 35 -9.95 11.86 -8.59
C LYS A 35 -9.83 10.34 -8.46
N ARG A 36 -10.50 9.57 -9.34
CA ARG A 36 -10.31 8.12 -9.45
C ARG A 36 -8.87 7.75 -9.77
N LEU A 37 -8.17 8.50 -10.62
CA LEU A 37 -6.75 8.24 -10.93
C LEU A 37 -5.83 8.50 -9.74
N ASP A 38 -6.11 9.54 -8.96
CA ASP A 38 -5.39 9.82 -7.72
C ASP A 38 -5.64 8.71 -6.70
N ASP A 39 -6.88 8.22 -6.60
CA ASP A 39 -7.23 7.05 -5.79
C ASP A 39 -6.48 5.79 -6.27
N PHE A 40 -6.33 5.58 -7.59
CA PHE A 40 -5.52 4.48 -8.16
C PHE A 40 -4.04 4.60 -7.85
N LYS A 41 -3.49 5.81 -7.86
CA LYS A 41 -2.10 6.08 -7.52
C LYS A 41 -1.85 5.82 -6.03
N ASP A 42 -2.79 6.20 -5.18
CA ASP A 42 -2.78 5.94 -3.75
C ASP A 42 -2.89 4.43 -3.43
N ILE A 43 -3.71 3.69 -4.19
CA ILE A 43 -3.79 2.21 -4.14
C ILE A 43 -2.46 1.58 -4.58
N ARG A 44 -1.86 2.06 -5.67
CA ARG A 44 -0.57 1.56 -6.18
C ARG A 44 0.58 1.81 -5.20
N ASP A 45 0.65 3.00 -4.61
CA ASP A 45 1.68 3.36 -3.64
C ASP A 45 1.50 2.53 -2.34
N LYS A 46 0.26 2.23 -1.95
CA LYS A 46 -0.06 1.25 -0.87
C LYS A 46 0.31 -0.20 -1.24
N HIS A 47 0.29 -0.57 -2.52
CA HIS A 47 0.75 -1.88 -3.00
C HIS A 47 2.27 -2.00 -3.09
N GLU A 48 2.99 -0.93 -3.44
CA GLU A 48 4.46 -0.90 -3.43
C GLU A 48 5.05 -0.96 -2.02
N GLN A 49 4.35 -0.39 -1.03
CA GLN A 49 4.75 -0.42 0.38
C GLN A 49 4.51 -1.77 1.07
N ARG A 50 3.91 -2.77 0.40
CA ARG A 50 3.66 -4.10 0.98
C ARG A 50 4.78 -5.10 0.65
N GLY A 51 5.22 -5.80 1.70
CA GLY A 51 6.27 -6.82 1.64
C GLY A 51 5.93 -7.97 0.69
N PHE A 52 6.99 -8.62 0.19
CA PHE A 52 6.99 -9.67 -0.84
C PHE A 52 5.91 -10.76 -0.68
N LEU A 53 5.55 -11.12 0.56
CA LEU A 53 4.55 -12.16 0.86
C LEU A 53 3.09 -11.74 0.57
N GLY A 54 2.77 -10.44 0.68
CA GLY A 54 1.43 -9.92 0.36
C GLY A 54 1.11 -9.91 -1.13
N ARG A 55 2.14 -9.96 -2.00
CA ARG A 55 1.99 -10.00 -3.47
C ARG A 55 1.65 -11.39 -4.00
N LEU A 56 1.89 -12.45 -3.21
CA LEU A 56 1.74 -13.84 -3.63
C LEU A 56 0.32 -14.39 -3.39
N PHE A 57 -0.41 -13.85 -2.41
CA PHE A 57 -1.75 -14.33 -2.05
C PHE A 57 -2.91 -13.64 -2.81
N ASN A 58 -2.71 -12.44 -3.37
CA ASN A 58 -3.78 -11.66 -4.03
C ASN A 58 -3.64 -11.59 -5.57
N GLY A 59 -3.20 -12.67 -6.20
CA GLY A 59 -3.04 -12.75 -7.67
C GLY A 59 -4.34 -12.60 -8.49
N LYS A 60 -5.51 -12.53 -7.85
CA LYS A 60 -6.81 -12.31 -8.51
C LYS A 60 -7.21 -10.82 -8.60
N GLU A 61 -6.84 -9.99 -7.62
CA GLU A 61 -7.15 -8.53 -7.63
C GLU A 61 -6.29 -7.76 -8.65
N LEU A 62 -5.10 -8.25 -8.99
CA LEU A 62 -4.25 -7.66 -10.02
C LEU A 62 -4.85 -7.74 -11.44
N LYS A 63 -5.75 -8.69 -11.68
CA LYS A 63 -6.41 -8.87 -12.98
C LYS A 63 -7.61 -7.93 -13.14
N ASP A 64 -8.38 -7.74 -12.08
CA ASP A 64 -9.48 -6.77 -12.04
C ASP A 64 -8.95 -5.33 -12.00
N ALA A 65 -7.87 -5.05 -11.26
CA ALA A 65 -7.21 -3.74 -11.26
C ALA A 65 -6.54 -3.40 -12.61
N GLN A 66 -6.08 -4.41 -13.37
CA GLN A 66 -5.59 -4.20 -14.74
C GLN A 66 -6.73 -3.96 -15.74
N LEU A 67 -7.88 -4.61 -15.56
CA LEU A 67 -9.08 -4.36 -16.37
C LEU A 67 -9.61 -2.95 -16.13
N ASP A 68 -9.72 -2.55 -14.85
CA ASP A 68 -10.16 -1.21 -14.44
C ASP A 68 -9.16 -0.11 -14.86
N ALA A 69 -7.85 -0.37 -14.82
CA ALA A 69 -6.85 0.60 -15.29
C ALA A 69 -6.93 0.83 -16.80
N HIS A 70 -7.24 -0.21 -17.59
CA HIS A 70 -7.45 -0.07 -19.04
C HIS A 70 -8.76 0.66 -19.37
N GLU A 71 -9.82 0.41 -18.61
CA GLU A 71 -11.10 1.13 -18.73
C GLU A 71 -10.96 2.60 -18.32
N LEU A 72 -10.26 2.87 -17.22
CA LEU A 72 -9.92 4.22 -16.76
C LEU A 72 -9.03 4.96 -17.78
N GLN A 73 -8.02 4.29 -18.34
CA GLN A 73 -7.17 4.87 -19.39
C GLN A 73 -7.99 5.21 -20.65
N ALA A 74 -8.99 4.40 -20.99
CA ALA A 74 -9.90 4.66 -22.10
C ALA A 74 -10.83 5.84 -21.80
N GLU A 75 -11.38 5.94 -20.58
CA GLU A 75 -12.20 7.08 -20.13
C GLU A 75 -11.39 8.39 -20.08
N PHE A 76 -10.13 8.35 -19.62
CA PHE A 76 -9.21 9.50 -19.70
C PHE A 76 -8.90 9.91 -21.13
N SER A 77 -8.60 8.94 -21.98
CA SER A 77 -8.30 9.23 -23.39
C SER A 77 -9.52 9.86 -24.08
N LYS A 78 -10.73 9.40 -23.73
CA LYS A 78 -12.00 9.93 -24.23
C LYS A 78 -12.27 11.35 -23.73
N THR A 79 -12.13 11.62 -22.44
CA THR A 79 -12.34 12.96 -21.85
C THR A 79 -11.27 13.94 -22.34
N LEU A 80 -10.00 13.52 -22.44
CA LEU A 80 -8.93 14.33 -23.01
C LEU A 80 -9.17 14.64 -24.50
N ALA A 81 -9.66 13.67 -25.26
CA ALA A 81 -10.07 13.89 -26.65
C ALA A 81 -11.25 14.88 -26.76
N GLN A 82 -12.24 14.80 -25.86
CA GLN A 82 -13.36 15.73 -25.79
C GLN A 82 -12.90 17.15 -25.44
N LEU A 83 -12.04 17.32 -24.44
CA LEU A 83 -11.42 18.61 -24.08
C LEU A 83 -10.59 19.19 -25.23
N MET A 84 -9.82 18.36 -25.92
CA MET A 84 -9.03 18.76 -27.08
C MET A 84 -9.92 19.20 -28.25
N MET A 85 -11.05 18.52 -28.46
CA MET A 85 -12.06 18.90 -29.46
C MET A 85 -12.68 20.26 -29.12
N ILE A 86 -13.06 20.48 -27.85
CA ILE A 86 -13.60 21.76 -27.36
C ILE A 86 -12.57 22.88 -27.55
N SER A 87 -11.31 22.65 -27.16
CA SER A 87 -10.23 23.63 -27.32
C SER A 87 -9.96 23.97 -28.79
N THR A 88 -10.01 22.98 -29.67
CA THR A 88 -9.88 23.17 -31.12
C THR A 88 -11.04 23.99 -31.67
N MET A 89 -12.28 23.70 -31.24
CA MET A 89 -13.47 24.44 -31.64
C MET A 89 -13.46 25.89 -31.11
N GLN A 90 -13.07 26.13 -29.86
CA GLN A 90 -12.92 27.48 -29.31
C GLN A 90 -11.87 28.28 -30.08
N SER A 91 -10.75 27.64 -30.45
CA SER A 91 -9.73 28.29 -31.28
C SER A 91 -10.25 28.64 -32.68
N GLN A 92 -11.03 27.76 -33.31
CA GLN A 92 -11.68 28.05 -34.59
C GLN A 92 -12.71 29.18 -34.48
N GLN A 93 -13.49 29.20 -33.41
CA GLN A 93 -14.45 30.27 -33.14
C GLN A 93 -13.75 31.62 -32.94
N LEU A 94 -12.64 31.66 -32.20
CA LEU A 94 -11.82 32.87 -32.04
C LEU A 94 -11.26 33.34 -33.38
N VAL A 95 -10.72 32.44 -34.21
CA VAL A 95 -10.24 32.77 -35.56
C VAL A 95 -11.37 33.30 -36.44
N SER A 96 -12.56 32.72 -36.36
CA SER A 96 -13.75 33.22 -37.08
C SER A 96 -14.15 34.62 -36.61
N GLN A 97 -14.17 34.87 -35.30
CA GLN A 97 -14.47 36.18 -34.73
C GLN A 97 -13.43 37.23 -35.12
N GLN A 98 -12.13 36.89 -35.09
CA GLN A 98 -11.06 37.77 -35.55
C GLN A 98 -11.19 38.11 -37.04
N ASN A 99 -11.55 37.13 -37.87
CA ASN A 99 -11.81 37.36 -39.29
C ASN A 99 -13.02 38.27 -39.53
N GLN A 100 -14.09 38.12 -38.73
CA GLN A 100 -15.27 38.97 -38.80
C GLN A 100 -14.95 40.41 -38.36
N LEU A 101 -14.22 40.59 -37.25
CA LEU A 101 -13.74 41.88 -36.79
C LEU A 101 -12.85 42.55 -37.85
N GLY A 102 -11.94 41.79 -38.47
CA GLY A 102 -11.09 42.30 -39.54
C GLY A 102 -11.85 42.69 -40.82
N ARG A 103 -13.04 42.12 -41.08
CA ARG A 103 -13.94 42.59 -42.14
C ARG A 103 -14.68 43.86 -41.72
N GLN A 104 -15.19 43.92 -40.50
CA GLN A 104 -15.87 45.10 -39.96
C GLN A 104 -14.94 46.33 -39.90
N GLN A 105 -13.68 46.15 -39.51
CA GLN A 105 -12.69 47.23 -39.52
C GLN A 105 -12.40 47.76 -40.93
N ARG A 106 -12.36 46.87 -41.94
CA ARG A 106 -12.21 47.29 -43.33
C ARG A 106 -13.43 48.08 -43.83
N ASP A 107 -14.64 47.57 -43.57
CA ASP A 107 -15.88 48.27 -43.94
C ASP A 107 -16.00 49.65 -43.26
N LEU A 108 -15.62 49.75 -41.98
CA LEU A 108 -15.56 51.04 -41.26
C LEU A 108 -14.53 51.98 -41.88
N LYS A 109 -13.37 51.48 -42.28
CA LYS A 109 -12.34 52.28 -42.95
C LYS A 109 -12.83 52.80 -44.30
N ASP A 110 -13.43 51.94 -45.13
CA ASP A 110 -13.95 52.32 -46.45
C ASP A 110 -15.06 53.37 -46.30
N LYS A 111 -15.94 53.23 -45.30
CA LYS A 111 -16.96 54.23 -44.96
C LYS A 111 -16.37 55.55 -44.49
N ALA A 112 -15.32 55.53 -43.68
CA ALA A 112 -14.64 56.74 -43.22
C ALA A 112 -13.94 57.48 -44.38
N GLU A 113 -13.29 56.75 -45.30
CA GLU A 113 -12.69 57.32 -46.51
C GLU A 113 -13.74 57.93 -47.43
N SER A 114 -14.87 57.23 -47.64
CA SER A 114 -16.01 57.78 -48.39
C SER A 114 -16.56 59.06 -47.75
N LEU A 115 -16.74 59.06 -46.42
CA LEU A 115 -17.21 60.24 -45.69
C LEU A 115 -16.27 61.44 -45.90
N ALA A 116 -14.95 61.23 -45.84
CA ALA A 116 -13.96 62.27 -46.07
C ALA A 116 -14.01 62.82 -47.51
N ASP A 117 -14.20 61.96 -48.52
CA ASP A 117 -14.37 62.38 -49.91
C ASP A 117 -15.66 63.20 -50.10
N HIS A 118 -16.75 62.78 -49.45
CA HIS A 118 -18.00 63.53 -49.45
C HIS A 118 -17.86 64.91 -48.80
N THR A 119 -17.15 65.02 -47.68
CA THR A 119 -16.86 66.31 -47.02
C THR A 119 -16.06 67.22 -47.95
N ARG A 120 -15.03 66.70 -48.63
CA ARG A 120 -14.22 67.47 -49.56
C ARG A 120 -15.04 68.00 -50.74
N LYS A 121 -15.88 67.15 -51.34
CA LYS A 121 -16.81 67.59 -52.39
C LYS A 121 -17.79 68.65 -51.89
N LEU A 122 -18.28 68.53 -50.66
CA LEU A 122 -19.15 69.54 -50.06
C LEU A 122 -18.45 70.90 -49.92
N GLU A 123 -17.19 70.92 -49.50
CA GLU A 123 -16.37 72.13 -49.44
C GLU A 123 -16.17 72.74 -50.84
N GLU A 124 -15.86 71.91 -51.84
CA GLU A 124 -15.74 72.35 -53.24
C GLU A 124 -17.05 72.95 -53.78
N HIS A 125 -18.19 72.33 -53.47
CA HIS A 125 -19.51 72.84 -53.84
C HIS A 125 -19.81 74.17 -53.15
N GLN A 126 -19.50 74.32 -51.86
CA GLN A 126 -19.67 75.59 -51.13
C GLN A 126 -18.79 76.70 -51.72
N ALA A 127 -17.54 76.40 -52.05
CA ALA A 127 -16.65 77.34 -52.71
C ALA A 127 -17.17 77.75 -54.10
N SER A 128 -17.69 76.79 -54.88
CA SER A 128 -18.29 77.07 -56.18
C SER A 128 -19.54 77.93 -56.09
N ILE A 129 -20.44 77.64 -55.14
CA ILE A 129 -21.65 78.44 -54.90
C ILE A 129 -21.28 79.87 -54.49
N SER A 130 -20.28 80.05 -53.63
CA SER A 130 -19.81 81.36 -53.20
C SER A 130 -19.26 82.20 -54.38
N ARG A 131 -18.46 81.56 -55.24
CA ARG A 131 -17.95 82.18 -56.46
C ARG A 131 -19.09 82.54 -57.43
N GLN A 132 -20.01 81.61 -57.69
CA GLN A 132 -21.17 81.85 -58.54
C GLN A 132 -22.03 83.00 -58.01
N ALA A 133 -22.27 83.07 -56.70
CA ALA A 133 -23.00 84.18 -56.09
C ALA A 133 -22.31 85.53 -56.29
N THR A 134 -20.96 85.52 -56.29
CA THR A 134 -20.16 86.73 -56.52
C THR A 134 -20.20 87.15 -57.99
N GLU A 135 -20.03 86.21 -58.92
CA GLU A 135 -20.16 86.45 -60.36
C GLU A 135 -21.56 86.94 -60.74
N LEU A 136 -22.61 86.37 -60.14
CA LEU A 136 -24.00 86.74 -60.41
C LEU A 136 -24.29 88.15 -59.93
N ARG A 137 -23.80 88.56 -58.75
CA ARG A 137 -23.86 89.96 -58.29
C ARG A 137 -23.14 90.90 -59.25
N GLN A 138 -21.97 90.51 -59.73
CA GLN A 138 -21.17 91.33 -60.63
C GLN A 138 -21.83 91.45 -62.01
N TYR A 139 -22.43 90.38 -62.51
CA TYR A 139 -23.20 90.37 -63.75
C TYR A 139 -24.44 91.24 -63.65
N VAL A 140 -25.21 91.13 -62.56
CA VAL A 140 -26.35 92.00 -62.24
C VAL A 140 -25.91 93.48 -62.19
N THR A 141 -24.81 93.78 -61.50
CA THR A 141 -24.26 95.14 -61.40
C THR A 141 -23.78 95.68 -62.76
N ASN A 142 -23.18 94.83 -63.59
CA ASN A 142 -22.76 95.22 -64.94
C ASN A 142 -23.95 95.39 -65.89
N LEU A 143 -24.99 94.56 -65.77
CA LEU A 143 -26.24 94.72 -66.51
C LEU A 143 -26.88 96.08 -66.15
N LEU A 144 -26.93 96.41 -64.85
CA LEU A 144 -27.33 97.72 -64.31
C LEU A 144 -26.58 98.90 -64.95
N ASN A 145 -25.27 98.76 -65.12
CA ASN A 145 -24.42 99.81 -65.66
C ASN A 145 -24.45 99.93 -67.20
N VAL A 146 -24.51 98.80 -67.93
CA VAL A 146 -24.35 98.76 -69.40
C VAL A 146 -25.65 99.12 -70.13
N GLN A 147 -26.81 98.71 -69.61
CA GLN A 147 -28.08 98.93 -70.31
C GLN A 147 -28.68 100.32 -70.06
N GLY A 148 -28.02 101.21 -69.30
CA GLY A 148 -28.60 102.49 -68.92
C GLY A 148 -30.01 102.29 -68.38
N LEU A 149 -30.12 101.45 -67.34
CA LEU A 149 -31.39 100.88 -66.90
C LEU A 149 -32.44 101.98 -66.73
N THR A 150 -33.45 101.94 -67.58
CA THR A 150 -34.74 102.56 -67.27
C THR A 150 -35.16 102.04 -65.90
N ALA A 151 -35.73 102.94 -65.06
CA ALA A 151 -36.02 102.68 -63.65
C ALA A 151 -36.72 101.32 -63.38
N GLU A 152 -37.46 100.80 -64.35
CA GLU A 152 -38.15 99.51 -64.34
C GLU A 152 -37.23 98.28 -64.26
N HIS A 153 -36.15 98.24 -65.03
CA HIS A 153 -35.19 97.12 -64.98
C HIS A 153 -34.30 97.20 -63.72
N GLY A 154 -34.06 98.41 -63.21
CA GLY A 154 -33.37 98.63 -61.93
C GLY A 154 -34.19 98.10 -60.76
N GLN A 155 -35.50 98.32 -60.82
CA GLN A 155 -36.45 97.75 -59.88
C GLN A 155 -36.45 96.22 -59.95
N GLN A 156 -36.51 95.61 -61.14
CA GLN A 156 -36.49 94.15 -61.29
C GLN A 156 -35.23 93.49 -60.68
N LEU A 157 -34.07 94.12 -60.78
CA LEU A 157 -32.84 93.58 -60.19
C LEU A 157 -32.77 93.78 -58.67
N ILE A 158 -33.39 94.84 -58.15
CA ILE A 158 -33.61 95.01 -56.71
C ILE A 158 -34.56 93.92 -56.21
N ASP A 159 -35.67 93.69 -56.90
CA ASP A 159 -36.66 92.67 -56.53
C ASP A 159 -36.03 91.25 -56.56
N ILE A 160 -35.24 90.92 -57.59
CA ILE A 160 -34.51 89.64 -57.66
C ILE A 160 -33.47 89.53 -56.55
N ALA A 161 -32.72 90.61 -56.27
CA ALA A 161 -31.75 90.60 -55.18
C ALA A 161 -32.43 90.40 -53.82
N GLU A 162 -33.59 91.02 -53.60
CA GLU A 162 -34.40 90.86 -52.39
C GLU A 162 -34.95 89.44 -52.26
N GLU A 163 -35.44 88.83 -53.35
CA GLU A 163 -35.83 87.42 -53.37
C GLU A 163 -34.66 86.48 -53.07
N VAL A 164 -33.49 86.70 -53.67
CA VAL A 164 -32.28 85.88 -53.42
C VAL A 164 -31.81 86.04 -51.97
N THR A 165 -31.90 87.25 -51.42
CA THR A 165 -31.52 87.52 -50.02
C THR A 165 -32.51 86.84 -49.06
N THR A 166 -33.81 86.93 -49.36
CA THR A 166 -34.87 86.26 -48.59
C THR A 166 -34.74 84.74 -48.66
N ALA A 167 -34.45 84.18 -49.83
CA ALA A 167 -34.22 82.76 -50.03
C ALA A 167 -32.97 82.27 -49.29
N ARG A 168 -31.88 83.05 -49.31
CA ARG A 168 -30.67 82.78 -48.52
C ARG A 168 -30.99 82.77 -47.03
N ASP A 169 -31.70 83.78 -46.54
CA ASP A 169 -32.01 83.90 -45.12
C ASP A 169 -32.89 82.74 -44.67
N ARG A 170 -33.89 82.37 -45.48
CA ARG A 170 -34.72 81.19 -45.26
C ARG A 170 -33.91 79.89 -45.23
N LEU A 171 -33.01 79.67 -46.20
CA LEU A 171 -32.14 78.48 -46.22
C LEU A 171 -31.19 78.43 -45.02
N THR A 172 -30.65 79.58 -44.60
CA THR A 172 -29.76 79.66 -43.43
C THR A 172 -30.54 79.35 -42.15
N GLN A 173 -31.78 79.82 -42.05
CA GLN A 173 -32.67 79.56 -40.92
C GLN A 173 -33.12 78.09 -40.87
N GLU A 174 -33.48 77.49 -42.02
CA GLU A 174 -33.79 76.06 -42.14
C GLU A 174 -32.57 75.18 -41.82
N PHE A 175 -31.37 75.59 -42.25
CA PHE A 175 -30.14 74.88 -41.91
C PHE A 175 -29.83 74.95 -40.41
N ALA A 176 -29.96 76.13 -39.79
CA ALA A 176 -29.79 76.28 -38.36
C ALA A 176 -30.79 75.43 -37.56
N ALA A 177 -32.06 75.42 -37.99
CA ALA A 177 -33.10 74.58 -37.38
C ALA A 177 -32.76 73.08 -37.49
N ARG A 178 -32.36 72.61 -38.69
CA ARG A 178 -31.92 71.22 -38.87
C ARG A 178 -30.70 70.85 -38.06
N MET A 179 -29.76 71.78 -37.88
CA MET A 179 -28.57 71.51 -37.06
C MET A 179 -28.91 71.39 -35.59
N GLN A 180 -29.86 72.21 -35.12
CA GLN A 180 -30.39 72.10 -33.79
C GLN A 180 -31.14 70.78 -33.56
N GLU A 181 -31.90 70.28 -34.54
CA GLU A 181 -32.53 68.95 -34.51
C GLU A 181 -31.50 67.82 -34.47
N VAL A 182 -30.44 67.90 -35.28
CA VAL A 182 -29.36 66.90 -35.30
C VAL A 182 -28.61 66.88 -33.97
N ASP A 183 -28.29 68.04 -33.40
CA ASP A 183 -27.63 68.14 -32.10
C ASP A 183 -28.51 67.58 -30.97
N ALA A 184 -29.82 67.84 -31.01
CA ALA A 184 -30.78 67.27 -30.08
C ALA A 184 -30.86 65.74 -30.21
N ALA A 185 -30.95 65.22 -31.43
CA ALA A 185 -30.97 63.78 -31.68
C ALA A 185 -29.67 63.08 -31.25
N LEU A 186 -28.51 63.73 -31.46
CA LEU A 186 -27.22 63.23 -31.00
C LEU A 186 -27.12 63.24 -29.47
N ALA A 187 -27.66 64.27 -28.80
CA ALA A 187 -27.70 64.33 -27.35
C ALA A 187 -28.58 63.21 -26.77
N GLU A 188 -29.77 63.00 -27.33
CA GLU A 188 -30.69 61.93 -26.95
C GLU A 188 -30.06 60.55 -27.18
N GLN A 189 -29.40 60.34 -28.33
CA GLN A 189 -28.70 59.10 -28.60
C GLN A 189 -27.57 58.86 -27.59
N ARG A 190 -26.77 59.88 -27.25
CA ARG A 190 -25.69 59.76 -26.25
C ARG A 190 -26.25 59.35 -24.90
N GLU A 191 -27.30 60.01 -24.43
CA GLU A 191 -27.95 59.68 -23.17
C GLU A 191 -28.55 58.26 -23.18
N GLY A 192 -29.20 57.86 -24.27
CA GLY A 192 -29.71 56.50 -24.47
C GLY A 192 -28.60 55.44 -24.45
N THR A 193 -27.46 55.72 -25.08
CA THR A 193 -26.31 54.79 -25.05
C THR A 193 -25.67 54.72 -23.66
N GLN A 194 -25.59 55.84 -22.95
CA GLN A 194 -25.00 55.90 -21.62
C GLN A 194 -25.85 55.14 -20.60
N THR A 195 -27.17 55.33 -20.63
CA THR A 195 -28.11 54.59 -19.78
C THR A 195 -28.10 53.08 -20.08
N ALA A 196 -28.01 52.68 -21.35
CA ALA A 196 -27.86 51.27 -21.73
C ALA A 196 -26.54 50.66 -21.22
N LEU A 197 -25.44 51.42 -21.28
CA LEU A 197 -24.14 51.00 -20.75
C LEU A 197 -24.16 50.87 -19.22
N GLU A 198 -24.80 51.81 -18.52
CA GLU A 198 -24.96 51.73 -17.06
C GLU A 198 -25.80 50.52 -16.66
N ARG A 199 -26.88 50.25 -17.37
CA ARG A 199 -27.74 49.07 -17.13
C ARG A 199 -26.99 47.76 -17.32
N THR A 200 -26.25 47.63 -18.43
CA THR A 200 -25.45 46.42 -18.68
C THR A 200 -24.31 46.26 -17.66
N ARG A 201 -23.71 47.36 -17.22
CA ARG A 201 -22.72 47.35 -16.13
C ARG A 201 -23.34 46.85 -14.82
N THR A 202 -24.52 47.34 -14.44
CA THR A 202 -25.19 46.88 -13.20
C THR A 202 -25.57 45.41 -13.29
N GLU A 203 -26.11 44.95 -14.42
CA GLU A 203 -26.47 43.53 -14.62
C GLU A 203 -25.23 42.62 -14.56
N LEU A 204 -24.11 43.03 -15.16
CA LEU A 204 -22.85 42.27 -15.08
C LEU A 204 -22.30 42.23 -13.65
N GLN A 205 -22.36 43.35 -12.92
CA GLN A 205 -21.91 43.43 -11.53
C GLN A 205 -22.75 42.54 -10.60
N GLU A 206 -24.07 42.52 -10.79
CA GLU A 206 -24.96 41.62 -10.05
C GLU A 206 -24.65 40.16 -10.36
N ARG A 207 -24.49 39.79 -11.63
CA ARG A 207 -24.10 38.43 -12.03
C ARG A 207 -22.77 38.00 -11.45
N LEU A 208 -21.79 38.90 -11.42
CA LEU A 208 -20.48 38.62 -10.83
C LEU A 208 -20.61 38.35 -9.33
N SER A 209 -21.36 39.20 -8.62
CA SER A 209 -21.60 39.02 -7.18
C SER A 209 -22.36 37.73 -6.85
N LEU A 210 -23.30 37.33 -7.72
CA LEU A 210 -24.00 36.04 -7.58
C LEU A 210 -23.03 34.87 -7.77
N SER A 211 -22.19 34.93 -8.80
CA SER A 211 -21.19 33.91 -9.08
C SER A 211 -20.16 33.77 -7.96
N GLU A 212 -19.71 34.88 -7.37
CA GLU A 212 -18.80 34.89 -6.23
C GLU A 212 -19.41 34.23 -5.00
N ARG A 213 -20.69 34.52 -4.71
CA ARG A 213 -21.42 33.86 -3.62
C ARG A 213 -21.58 32.37 -3.86
N GLN A 214 -21.94 31.97 -5.07
CA GLN A 214 -22.06 30.54 -5.43
C GLN A 214 -20.74 29.79 -5.29
N LEU A 215 -19.62 30.41 -5.67
CA LEU A 215 -18.29 29.84 -5.47
C LEU A 215 -17.95 29.73 -3.98
N ALA A 216 -18.23 30.76 -3.19
CA ALA A 216 -18.00 30.73 -1.75
C ALA A 216 -18.84 29.62 -1.06
N ASP A 217 -20.12 29.50 -1.42
CA ASP A 217 -21.02 28.47 -0.89
C ASP A 217 -20.57 27.06 -1.29
N SER A 218 -20.14 26.88 -2.54
CA SER A 218 -19.58 25.61 -3.04
C SER A 218 -18.30 25.23 -2.31
N HIS A 219 -17.38 26.18 -2.12
CA HIS A 219 -16.15 25.97 -1.36
C HIS A 219 -16.43 25.62 0.11
N GLN A 220 -17.39 26.28 0.74
CA GLN A 220 -17.79 25.99 2.11
C GLN A 220 -18.39 24.57 2.23
N HIS A 221 -19.26 24.16 1.29
CA HIS A 221 -19.82 22.82 1.27
C HIS A 221 -18.75 21.75 1.05
N ALA A 222 -17.82 21.99 0.11
CA ALA A 222 -16.70 21.08 -0.14
C ALA A 222 -15.81 20.91 1.11
N ALA A 223 -15.50 22.02 1.81
CA ALA A 223 -14.72 21.99 3.04
C ALA A 223 -15.43 21.23 4.17
N GLN A 224 -16.74 21.44 4.35
CA GLN A 224 -17.55 20.69 5.33
C GLN A 224 -17.60 19.19 5.01
N GLN A 225 -17.80 18.83 3.74
CA GLN A 225 -17.81 17.43 3.31
C GLN A 225 -16.44 16.77 3.51
N GLN A 226 -15.35 17.51 3.29
CA GLN A 226 -14.01 17.01 3.55
C GLN A 226 -13.76 16.80 5.05
N ALA A 227 -14.21 17.71 5.91
CA ALA A 227 -14.11 17.56 7.36
C ALA A 227 -14.88 16.32 7.85
N GLN A 228 -16.11 16.13 7.39
CA GLN A 228 -16.92 14.94 7.70
C GLN A 228 -16.26 13.64 7.23
N ARG A 229 -15.64 13.65 6.03
CA ARG A 229 -14.88 12.49 5.54
C ARG A 229 -13.68 12.18 6.43
N HIS A 230 -12.93 13.19 6.85
CA HIS A 230 -11.79 13.00 7.75
C HIS A 230 -12.22 12.43 9.10
N GLU A 231 -13.34 12.90 9.67
CA GLU A 231 -13.89 12.36 10.91
C GLU A 231 -14.38 10.91 10.76
N ALA A 232 -15.03 10.58 9.63
CA ALA A 232 -15.45 9.22 9.31
C ALA A 232 -14.25 8.27 9.08
N LEU A 233 -13.16 8.76 8.48
CA LEU A 233 -11.93 7.99 8.32
C LEU A 233 -11.22 7.78 9.65
N ALA A 234 -11.17 8.80 10.52
CA ALA A 234 -10.57 8.69 11.84
C ALA A 234 -11.30 7.65 12.71
N SER A 235 -12.64 7.68 12.72
CA SER A 235 -13.44 6.68 13.46
C SER A 235 -13.27 5.26 12.90
N ARG A 236 -13.17 5.09 11.58
CA ARG A 236 -12.85 3.79 10.95
C ARG A 236 -11.45 3.30 11.28
N LEU A 237 -10.45 4.18 11.32
CA LEU A 237 -9.09 3.82 11.71
C LEU A 237 -9.07 3.32 13.15
N GLU A 238 -9.77 3.99 14.06
CA GLU A 238 -9.84 3.55 15.45
C GLU A 238 -10.57 2.20 15.59
N SER A 239 -11.66 1.97 14.83
CA SER A 239 -12.33 0.67 14.85
C SER A 239 -11.45 -0.45 14.31
N VAL A 240 -10.73 -0.21 13.20
CA VAL A 240 -9.83 -1.22 12.61
C VAL A 240 -8.67 -1.53 13.56
N LYS A 241 -8.14 -0.49 14.23
CA LYS A 241 -7.10 -0.66 15.24
C LYS A 241 -7.58 -1.50 16.41
N ALA A 242 -8.78 -1.22 16.94
CA ALA A 242 -9.37 -2.00 18.02
C ALA A 242 -9.59 -3.48 17.62
N THR A 243 -10.11 -3.74 16.41
CA THR A 243 -10.28 -5.12 15.91
C THR A 243 -8.94 -5.83 15.71
N LEU A 244 -7.89 -5.11 15.28
CA LEU A 244 -6.55 -5.66 15.15
C LEU A 244 -5.94 -6.00 16.52
N GLU A 245 -6.11 -5.13 17.51
CA GLU A 245 -5.67 -5.39 18.89
C GLU A 245 -6.40 -6.60 19.49
N GLU A 246 -7.70 -6.75 19.24
CA GLU A 246 -8.49 -7.90 19.68
C GLU A 246 -8.03 -9.20 19.00
N THR A 247 -7.90 -9.21 17.68
CA THR A 247 -7.46 -10.41 16.94
C THR A 247 -6.03 -10.82 17.29
N THR A 248 -5.12 -9.86 17.46
CA THR A 248 -3.74 -10.17 17.90
C THR A 248 -3.71 -10.71 19.33
N GLN A 249 -4.57 -10.21 20.22
CA GLN A 249 -4.68 -10.73 21.58
C GLN A 249 -5.24 -12.16 21.60
N ASP A 250 -6.25 -12.45 20.78
CA ASP A 250 -6.82 -13.79 20.61
C ASP A 250 -5.78 -14.79 20.08
N GLU A 251 -4.98 -14.39 19.09
CA GLU A 251 -3.88 -15.21 18.56
C GLU A 251 -2.81 -15.49 19.63
N ILE A 252 -2.43 -14.48 20.42
CA ILE A 252 -1.48 -14.66 21.52
C ILE A 252 -2.03 -15.66 22.55
N ASP A 253 -3.32 -15.56 22.90
CA ASP A 253 -3.94 -16.45 23.88
C ASP A 253 -4.17 -17.86 23.33
N ALA A 254 -4.37 -18.02 22.02
CA ALA A 254 -4.38 -19.32 21.35
C ALA A 254 -2.98 -19.98 21.39
N LEU A 255 -1.93 -19.25 21.03
CA LEU A 255 -0.54 -19.74 21.08
C LEU A 255 -0.10 -20.09 22.51
N ARG A 256 -0.53 -19.31 23.51
CA ARG A 256 -0.30 -19.65 24.93
C ARG A 256 -0.95 -20.96 25.33
N ARG A 257 -2.20 -21.20 24.90
CA ARG A 257 -2.91 -22.47 25.15
C ARG A 257 -2.20 -23.64 24.50
N GLU A 258 -1.79 -23.51 23.24
CA GLU A 258 -1.02 -24.54 22.55
C GLU A 258 0.31 -24.84 23.26
N LEU A 259 1.03 -23.80 23.71
CA LEU A 259 2.27 -23.96 24.46
C LEU A 259 2.05 -24.73 25.77
N GLU A 260 0.99 -24.43 26.52
CA GLU A 260 0.68 -25.16 27.75
C GLU A 260 0.30 -26.62 27.49
N ILE A 261 -0.46 -26.91 26.43
CA ILE A 261 -0.75 -28.28 26.00
C ILE A 261 0.55 -29.02 25.67
N HIS A 262 1.45 -28.37 24.91
CA HIS A 262 2.73 -28.99 24.54
C HIS A 262 3.62 -29.23 25.75
N LYS A 263 3.68 -28.29 26.71
CA LYS A 263 4.38 -28.48 27.98
C LYS A 263 3.82 -29.66 28.76
N ALA A 264 2.50 -29.79 28.86
CA ALA A 264 1.86 -30.91 29.55
C ALA A 264 2.16 -32.26 28.88
N ASP A 265 2.13 -32.32 27.54
CA ASP A 265 2.50 -33.53 26.78
C ASP A 265 3.97 -33.91 26.99
N VAL A 266 4.88 -32.94 26.92
CA VAL A 266 6.31 -33.16 27.19
C VAL A 266 6.53 -33.65 28.62
N GLN A 267 5.87 -33.05 29.62
CA GLN A 267 5.92 -33.52 31.01
C GLN A 267 5.37 -34.94 31.18
N ALA A 268 4.27 -35.28 30.52
CA ALA A 268 3.70 -36.62 30.56
C ALA A 268 4.64 -37.67 29.94
N ARG A 269 5.29 -37.34 28.81
CA ARG A 269 6.32 -38.18 28.19
C ARG A 269 7.55 -38.35 29.07
N HIS A 270 7.98 -37.29 29.76
CA HIS A 270 9.07 -37.39 30.72
C HIS A 270 8.69 -38.29 31.92
N ALA A 271 7.47 -38.18 32.43
CA ALA A 271 6.99 -39.01 33.52
C ALA A 271 6.91 -40.49 33.11
N SER A 272 6.39 -40.80 31.92
CA SER A 272 6.34 -42.18 31.42
C SER A 272 7.73 -42.76 31.15
N LEU A 273 8.67 -41.95 30.64
CA LEU A 273 10.05 -42.36 30.48
C LEU A 273 10.74 -42.60 31.84
N ALA A 274 10.48 -41.77 32.83
CA ALA A 274 10.97 -41.98 34.20
C ALA A 274 10.42 -43.28 34.81
N GLU A 275 9.12 -43.58 34.60
CA GLU A 275 8.49 -44.81 35.08
C GLU A 275 9.07 -46.05 34.40
N THR A 276 9.26 -46.01 33.08
CA THR A 276 9.90 -47.13 32.34
C THR A 276 11.34 -47.35 32.77
N LEU A 277 12.11 -46.28 33.02
CA LEU A 277 13.46 -46.38 33.59
C LEU A 277 13.44 -46.96 35.01
N ALA A 278 12.50 -46.57 35.86
CA ALA A 278 12.35 -47.15 37.20
C ALA A 278 11.99 -48.64 37.13
N HIS A 279 11.08 -49.02 36.23
CA HIS A 279 10.68 -50.41 36.04
C HIS A 279 11.84 -51.28 35.54
N THR A 280 12.59 -50.81 34.55
CA THR A 280 13.78 -51.51 34.03
C THR A 280 14.87 -51.61 35.09
N ARG A 281 15.10 -50.55 35.86
CA ARG A 281 16.03 -50.58 37.01
C ARG A 281 15.62 -51.65 38.03
N HIS A 282 14.36 -51.70 38.45
CA HIS A 282 13.89 -52.73 39.38
C HIS A 282 13.93 -54.15 38.80
N ALA A 283 13.76 -54.31 37.49
CA ALA A 283 13.96 -55.60 36.83
C ALA A 283 15.44 -56.03 36.90
N TRP A 284 16.37 -55.11 36.63
CA TRP A 284 17.80 -55.35 36.76
C TRP A 284 18.23 -55.64 38.21
N GLU A 285 17.73 -54.89 39.19
CA GLU A 285 18.01 -55.14 40.62
C GLU A 285 17.56 -56.55 41.03
N ARG A 286 16.35 -56.98 40.62
CA ARG A 286 15.87 -58.35 40.87
C ARG A 286 16.72 -59.42 40.19
N GLN A 287 17.16 -59.19 38.96
CA GLN A 287 18.05 -60.12 38.26
C GLN A 287 19.41 -60.23 38.96
N LEU A 288 19.95 -59.10 39.42
CA LEU A 288 21.20 -59.06 40.18
C LEU A 288 21.05 -59.81 41.51
N ASP A 289 19.99 -59.55 42.27
CA ASP A 289 19.70 -60.24 43.53
C ASP A 289 19.53 -61.75 43.33
N HIS A 290 18.84 -62.15 42.25
CA HIS A 290 18.68 -63.56 41.93
C HIS A 290 20.02 -64.22 41.58
N ALA A 291 20.85 -63.56 40.77
CA ALA A 291 22.20 -64.05 40.43
C ALA A 291 23.11 -64.13 41.67
N ILE A 292 23.01 -63.16 42.58
CA ILE A 292 23.73 -63.19 43.86
C ILE A 292 23.25 -64.39 44.70
N GLN A 293 21.95 -64.60 44.84
CA GLN A 293 21.39 -65.73 45.59
C GLN A 293 21.79 -67.08 44.98
N GLU A 294 21.79 -67.21 43.66
CA GLU A 294 22.27 -68.41 42.97
C GLU A 294 23.76 -68.65 43.20
N SER A 295 24.58 -67.60 43.12
CA SER A 295 26.02 -67.68 43.41
C SER A 295 26.28 -68.07 44.87
N GLN A 296 25.48 -67.56 45.81
CA GLN A 296 25.57 -67.92 47.22
C GLN A 296 25.12 -69.36 47.44
N ALA A 297 24.00 -69.79 46.85
CA ALA A 297 23.51 -71.16 46.97
C ALA A 297 24.51 -72.18 46.38
N THR A 298 25.17 -71.86 45.28
CA THR A 298 26.23 -72.69 44.70
C THR A 298 27.48 -72.73 45.59
N LEU A 299 27.89 -71.59 46.17
CA LEU A 299 28.94 -71.53 47.18
C LEU A 299 28.61 -72.36 48.42
N THR A 300 27.41 -72.26 48.97
CA THR A 300 26.97 -73.03 50.14
C THR A 300 26.94 -74.53 49.84
N ARG A 301 26.46 -74.94 48.66
CA ARG A 301 26.53 -76.36 48.23
C ARG A 301 27.97 -76.84 48.11
N ALA A 302 28.85 -76.03 47.53
CA ALA A 302 30.27 -76.37 47.41
C ALA A 302 30.94 -76.48 48.80
N LEU A 303 30.58 -75.62 49.75
CA LEU A 303 31.06 -75.69 51.13
C LEU A 303 30.52 -76.93 51.87
N ASP A 304 29.24 -77.26 51.70
CA ASP A 304 28.63 -78.47 52.28
C ASP A 304 29.26 -79.74 51.69
N ASP A 305 29.52 -79.78 50.39
CA ASP A 305 30.19 -80.90 49.75
C ASP A 305 31.66 -81.02 50.21
N HIS A 306 32.36 -79.88 50.39
CA HIS A 306 33.67 -79.86 51.02
C HIS A 306 33.64 -80.36 52.48
N ALA A 307 32.63 -79.97 53.25
CA ALA A 307 32.44 -80.41 54.63
C ALA A 307 32.17 -81.93 54.70
N LYS A 308 31.30 -82.46 53.83
CA LYS A 308 31.05 -83.90 53.70
C LYS A 308 32.31 -84.66 53.31
N HIS A 309 33.09 -84.14 52.36
CA HIS A 309 34.39 -84.74 52.00
C HIS A 309 35.38 -84.69 53.17
N GLY A 310 35.38 -83.61 53.96
CA GLY A 310 36.14 -83.50 55.20
C GLY A 310 35.72 -84.53 56.25
N GLU A 311 34.41 -84.73 56.46
CA GLU A 311 33.88 -85.76 57.36
C GLU A 311 34.20 -87.17 56.90
N GLN A 312 34.12 -87.45 55.60
CA GLN A 312 34.51 -88.73 55.01
C GLN A 312 36.01 -88.99 55.21
N ALA A 313 36.87 -87.98 55.04
CA ALA A 313 38.30 -88.09 55.30
C ALA A 313 38.62 -88.28 56.80
N LEU A 314 37.86 -87.64 57.69
CA LEU A 314 37.98 -87.88 59.13
C LEU A 314 37.48 -89.27 59.54
N ALA A 315 36.44 -89.78 58.89
CA ALA A 315 35.95 -91.13 59.10
C ALA A 315 36.97 -92.18 58.64
N SER A 316 37.64 -91.96 57.49
CA SER A 316 38.72 -92.85 57.03
C SER A 316 39.96 -92.79 57.93
N LEU A 317 40.33 -91.60 58.44
CA LEU A 317 41.41 -91.47 59.43
C LEU A 317 41.07 -92.16 60.76
N ARG A 318 39.81 -92.11 61.21
CA ARG A 318 39.36 -92.83 62.41
C ARG A 318 39.40 -94.35 62.23
N THR A 319 39.05 -94.86 61.05
CA THR A 319 39.15 -96.30 60.77
C THR A 319 40.61 -96.75 60.68
N GLU A 320 41.52 -95.94 60.12
CA GLU A 320 42.96 -96.21 60.17
C GLU A 320 43.51 -96.20 61.60
N LEU A 321 43.10 -95.24 62.43
CA LEU A 321 43.48 -95.20 63.86
C LEU A 321 42.97 -96.42 64.63
N ALA A 322 41.75 -96.87 64.38
CA ALA A 322 41.20 -98.08 64.98
C ALA A 322 41.97 -99.34 64.55
N GLN A 323 42.39 -99.43 63.29
CA GLN A 323 43.25 -100.51 62.80
C GLN A 323 44.64 -100.49 63.46
N LEU A 324 45.22 -99.31 63.67
CA LEU A 324 46.51 -99.16 64.38
C LEU A 324 46.40 -99.54 65.85
N GLN A 325 45.31 -99.16 66.54
CA GLN A 325 45.06 -99.58 67.93
C GLN A 325 44.84 -101.10 68.04
N GLN A 326 44.18 -101.73 67.06
CA GLN A 326 43.99 -103.17 67.03
C GLN A 326 45.30 -103.92 66.81
N ARG A 327 46.22 -103.37 66.00
CA ARG A 327 47.60 -103.89 65.87
C ARG A 327 48.38 -103.78 67.18
N GLN A 328 48.30 -102.64 67.89
CA GLN A 328 48.94 -102.49 69.20
C GLN A 328 48.36 -103.44 70.27
N ALA A 329 47.05 -103.70 70.24
CA ALA A 329 46.41 -104.67 71.13
C ALA A 329 46.83 -106.13 70.81
N ALA A 330 47.11 -106.45 69.55
CA ALA A 330 47.66 -107.74 69.14
C ALA A 330 49.12 -107.90 69.62
N ASP A 331 49.93 -106.84 69.54
CA ASP A 331 51.31 -106.84 70.05
C ASP A 331 51.37 -106.95 71.58
N ALA A 332 50.44 -106.30 72.31
CA ALA A 332 50.30 -106.45 73.76
C ALA A 332 49.90 -107.88 74.18
N LYS A 333 49.11 -108.59 73.35
CA LYS A 333 48.79 -110.02 73.55
C LYS A 333 49.98 -110.94 73.25
N ALA A 334 50.82 -110.59 72.27
CA ALA A 334 52.06 -111.31 71.99
C ALA A 334 53.09 -111.16 73.13
N GLN A 335 53.15 -109.98 73.77
CA GLN A 335 54.03 -109.72 74.90
C GLN A 335 53.61 -110.47 76.18
N ARG A 336 52.30 -110.62 76.44
CA ARG A 336 51.79 -111.45 77.55
C ARG A 336 52.05 -112.95 77.38
N ARG A 337 52.13 -113.44 76.14
CA ARG A 337 52.54 -114.84 75.88
C ARG A 337 54.03 -115.06 76.15
N ARG A 338 54.89 -114.06 75.91
CA ARG A 338 56.33 -114.13 76.24
C ARG A 338 56.62 -114.07 77.74
N THR A 339 55.82 -113.35 78.54
CA THR A 339 55.99 -113.32 80.00
C THR A 339 55.44 -114.55 80.73
N GLY A 340 54.49 -115.27 80.14
CA GLY A 340 54.00 -116.56 80.68
C GLY A 340 55.03 -117.70 80.60
N TYR A 341 55.82 -117.76 79.52
CA TYR A 341 56.89 -118.77 79.37
C TYR A 341 58.09 -118.53 80.29
N LEU A 342 58.34 -117.29 80.70
CA LEU A 342 59.42 -116.93 81.63
C LEU A 342 59.10 -117.28 83.10
N TRP A 343 57.83 -117.19 83.52
CA TRP A 343 57.41 -117.61 84.87
C TRP A 343 57.28 -119.13 85.02
N ALA A 344 56.91 -119.86 83.95
CA ALA A 344 56.89 -121.32 83.95
C ALA A 344 58.30 -121.95 84.00
N CYS A 345 59.32 -121.28 83.46
CA CYS A 345 60.72 -121.72 83.55
C CYS A 345 61.38 -121.39 84.91
N MET A 346 60.95 -120.34 85.62
CA MET A 346 61.50 -120.02 86.96
C MET A 346 60.86 -120.83 88.10
N ALA A 347 59.64 -121.36 87.94
CA ALA A 347 58.99 -122.21 88.95
C ALA A 347 59.54 -123.66 88.99
N LEU A 348 60.20 -124.13 87.92
CA LEU A 348 60.79 -125.47 87.84
C LEU A 348 62.29 -125.53 88.22
N LEU A 349 62.94 -124.38 88.48
CA LEU A 349 64.38 -124.28 88.75
C LEU A 349 64.73 -123.88 90.20
N ALA A 350 63.73 -123.68 91.07
CA ALA A 350 63.94 -123.20 92.45
C ALA A 350 63.83 -124.28 93.54
N ILE A 351 63.74 -125.58 93.18
CA ILE A 351 63.68 -126.70 94.15
C ILE A 351 64.88 -127.68 94.01
N ALA A 352 65.75 -127.54 93.00
CA ALA A 352 66.91 -128.42 92.84
C ALA A 352 68.23 -127.65 92.79
N SER A 353 69.05 -127.92 93.80
CA SER A 353 70.49 -127.66 93.91
C SER A 353 70.94 -126.22 94.25
N GLY A 354 71.25 -126.05 95.53
CA GLY A 354 72.41 -125.28 95.89
C GLY A 354 73.70 -125.97 95.39
N ILE A 355 74.59 -125.15 94.83
CA ILE A 355 76.06 -125.28 94.71
C ILE A 355 76.60 -126.09 93.50
N GLY A 356 77.15 -125.38 92.50
CA GLY A 356 78.00 -125.90 91.40
C GLY A 356 77.66 -125.25 90.04
N ILE A 357 78.48 -125.16 88.98
CA ILE A 357 79.87 -125.47 88.59
C ILE A 357 80.15 -124.65 87.31
N ALA A 358 81.42 -124.38 87.05
CA ALA A 358 82.05 -123.61 85.96
C ALA A 358 81.57 -123.86 84.52
N TYR A 359 81.61 -122.82 83.66
CA TYR A 359 82.53 -122.65 82.51
C TYR A 359 82.18 -121.39 81.67
N PRO A 360 83.12 -120.84 80.87
CA PRO A 360 83.06 -119.50 80.28
C PRO A 360 82.91 -119.47 78.75
N TYR A 361 82.93 -118.22 78.24
CA TYR A 361 83.52 -117.73 76.98
C TYR A 361 82.64 -117.44 75.73
N LEU A 362 82.83 -116.21 75.24
CA LEU A 362 82.99 -115.76 73.82
C LEU A 362 81.76 -115.98 72.89
N THR A 363 81.42 -115.16 71.89
CA THR A 363 82.17 -114.26 71.01
C THR A 363 81.16 -113.54 70.08
N LEU A 364 81.50 -112.31 69.70
CA LEU A 364 81.47 -111.71 68.35
C LEU A 364 80.22 -111.61 67.44
N SER A 365 80.30 -110.48 66.69
CA SER A 365 79.95 -110.23 65.27
C SER A 365 78.55 -109.67 64.96
N HIS A 366 78.31 -108.89 63.91
CA HIS A 366 78.99 -107.81 63.14
C HIS A 366 78.04 -107.53 61.95
N LEU A 367 77.93 -106.28 61.46
CA LEU A 367 77.35 -105.87 60.15
C LEU A 367 75.83 -106.14 59.94
N VAL A 368 74.95 -105.23 59.51
CA VAL A 368 74.96 -104.06 58.61
C VAL A 368 73.95 -103.04 59.14
#